data_AF-A0AAW3ZQL4-F1
#
_entry.id   AF-A0AAW3ZQL4-F1
#
_cell.length_a   1.000
_cell.length_b   1.000
_cell.length_c   1.000
_cell.angle_alpha   90.00
_cell.angle_beta   90.00
_cell.angle_gamma   90.00
#
_symmetry.space_group_name_H-M   'P 1'
#
loop_
_entity.id
_entity.type
_entity.pdbx_description
1 polymer ?
#
loop_
_entity_poly.entity_id
_entity_poly.type
_entity_poly.pdbx_seq_one_letter_code
_entity_poly.pdbx_strand_id
1 'polypeptide(L)' 'MRENNIVVCNVCGLKSVDDTNAVFIRAHKNGEEVDICTSCVPSVIHGSGMVVKSNEEIKAEI' A
#
# COMPACT_ATOMS: atom_id res chain seq x y z
N MET A 1 -2.75 -3.45 -0.18
CA MET A 1 -3.99 -4.14 -0.53
C MET A 1 -3.61 -5.32 -1.40
N ARG A 2 -4.41 -6.38 -1.38
CA ARG A 2 -4.17 -7.56 -2.21
C ARG A 2 -5.39 -7.89 -3.02
N GLU A 3 -5.19 -8.14 -4.31
CA GLU A 3 -6.25 -8.52 -5.22
C GLU A 3 -5.67 -9.40 -6.33
N ASN A 4 -6.34 -10.53 -6.64
CA ASN A 4 -5.93 -11.44 -7.72
C ASN A 4 -4.44 -11.82 -7.71
N ASN A 5 -3.88 -12.08 -6.51
CA ASN A 5 -2.47 -12.41 -6.29
C ASN A 5 -1.48 -11.26 -6.61
N ILE A 6 -1.98 -10.03 -6.78
CA ILE A 6 -1.20 -8.80 -6.93
C ILE A 6 -1.22 -8.05 -5.59
N VAL A 7 -0.07 -7.55 -5.16
CA VAL A 7 0.04 -6.65 -4.02
C VAL A 7 0.13 -5.21 -4.55
N VAL A 8 -0.68 -4.31 -3.99
CA VAL A 8 -0.71 -2.90 -4.39
C VAL A 8 -0.45 -2.02 -3.17
N CYS A 9 0.45 -1.05 -3.32
CA CYS A 9 0.81 -0.11 -2.27
C CYS A 9 -0.34 0.85 -1.95
N ASN A 10 -0.76 0.90 -0.69
CA ASN A 10 -1.80 1.81 -0.20
C ASN A 10 -1.37 3.28 -0.10
N VAL A 11 -0.19 3.66 -0.60
CA VAL A 11 0.26 5.06 -0.64
C VAL A 11 0.38 5.54 -2.07
N CYS A 12 1.11 4.80 -2.91
CA CYS A 12 1.45 5.22 -4.28
C CYS A 12 0.80 4.39 -5.39
N GLY A 13 0.05 3.34 -5.06
CA GLY A 13 -0.59 2.48 -6.07
C GLY A 13 0.35 1.54 -6.82
N LEU A 14 1.66 1.48 -6.47
CA LEU A 14 2.61 0.55 -7.09
C LEU A 14 2.11 -0.90 -6.98
N LYS A 15 1.96 -1.58 -8.11
CA LYS A 15 1.58 -3.00 -8.18
C LYS A 15 2.82 -3.88 -8.21
N SER A 16 2.77 -5.03 -7.54
CA SER A 16 3.88 -6.00 -7.52
C SER A 16 4.24 -6.59 -8.88
N VAL A 17 3.35 -6.43 -9.88
CA VAL A 17 3.60 -6.84 -11.27
C VAL A 17 4.40 -5.80 -12.07
N ASP A 18 4.38 -4.53 -11.64
CA ASP A 18 5.07 -3.43 -12.33
C ASP A 18 6.56 -3.36 -11.91
N ASP A 19 6.88 -3.81 -10.69
CA ASP A 19 8.24 -3.93 -10.18
C ASP A 19 8.40 -5.23 -9.38
N THR A 20 9.06 -6.22 -9.99
CA THR A 20 9.30 -7.54 -9.38
C THR A 20 10.28 -7.51 -8.22
N ASN A 21 11.04 -6.41 -8.05
CA ASN A 21 11.96 -6.23 -6.92
C ASN A 21 11.31 -5.45 -5.77
N ALA A 22 10.08 -4.94 -5.95
CA ALA A 22 9.41 -4.18 -4.92
C ALA A 22 9.12 -5.06 -3.69
N VAL A 23 9.50 -4.54 -2.53
CA VAL A 23 9.20 -5.15 -1.23
C VAL A 23 8.01 -4.44 -0.61
N PHE A 24 7.06 -5.22 -0.09
CA PHE A 24 5.86 -4.71 0.56
C PHE A 24 5.81 -5.14 2.02
N ILE A 25 5.36 -4.25 2.88
CA ILE A 25 5.10 -4.49 4.29
C ILE A 25 3.59 -4.50 4.50
N ARG A 26 3.09 -5.52 5.18
CA ARG A 26 1.68 -5.60 5.59
C ARG A 26 1.49 -4.85 6.91
N ALA A 27 0.50 -3.99 6.96
CA ALA A 27 0.16 -3.18 8.12
C ALA A 27 -1.35 -3.20 8.36
N HIS A 28 -1.77 -2.65 9.50
CA HIS A 28 -3.17 -2.51 9.87
C HIS A 28 -3.53 -1.03 9.99
N LYS A 29 -4.65 -0.63 9.38
CA LYS A 29 -5.21 0.72 9.45
C LYS A 29 -6.72 0.60 9.61
N ASN A 30 -7.31 1.27 10.61
CA ASN A 30 -8.76 1.41 10.77
C ASN A 30 -9.59 0.11 10.66
N GLY A 31 -9.04 -1.04 11.06
CA GLY A 31 -9.75 -2.33 11.00
C GLY A 31 -9.50 -3.14 9.72
N GLU A 32 -8.72 -2.64 8.78
CA GLU A 32 -8.34 -3.35 7.55
C GLU A 32 -6.83 -3.58 7.45
N GLU A 33 -6.46 -4.65 6.74
CA GLU A 33 -5.08 -4.92 6.37
C GLU A 33 -4.74 -4.19 5.08
N VAL A 34 -3.63 -3.46 5.09
CA VAL A 34 -3.09 -2.69 3.99
C VAL A 34 -1.66 -3.16 3.67
N ASP A 35 -1.19 -2.91 2.46
CA ASP A 35 0.20 -3.22 2.07
C ASP A 35 0.88 -1.94 1.60
N ILE A 36 2.12 -1.71 2.02
CA ILE A 36 2.87 -0.48 1.76
C ILE A 36 4.22 -0.88 1.16
N CYS A 37 4.58 -0.34 0.00
CA CYS A 37 5.92 -0.57 -0.54
C CYS A 37 6.99 0.12 0.32
N THR A 38 8.17 -0.47 0.43
CA THR A 38 9.23 0.04 1.32
C THR A 38 9.67 1.46 0.99
N SER A 39 9.56 1.88 -0.27
CA SER A 39 9.83 3.26 -0.70
C SER A 39 8.87 4.30 -0.11
N CYS A 40 7.64 3.90 0.28
CA CYS A 40 6.65 4.79 0.89
C CYS A 40 6.71 4.80 2.42
N VAL A 41 7.44 3.87 3.05
CA VAL A 41 7.54 3.77 4.52
C VAL A 41 8.03 5.06 5.19
N PRO A 42 9.03 5.80 4.65
CA PRO A 42 9.43 7.07 5.25
C PRO A 42 8.29 8.09 5.34
N SER A 43 7.47 8.19 4.27
CA SER A 43 6.29 9.06 4.25
C SER A 43 5.23 8.61 5.24
N VAL A 44 5.06 7.30 5.45
CA VAL A 44 4.13 6.75 6.44
C VAL A 44 4.57 7.09 7.86
N ILE A 45 5.86 6.96 8.19
CA ILE A 45 6.41 7.26 9.51
C ILE A 45 6.27 8.76 9.83
N HIS A 46 6.68 9.63 8.90
CA HIS A 46 6.62 11.08 9.13
C HIS A 46 5.21 11.67 8.99
N GLY A 47 4.35 11.05 8.17
CA GLY A 47 2.95 11.43 7.98
C GLY A 47 1.99 10.78 8.97
N SER A 48 2.49 10.12 10.03
CA SER A 48 1.68 9.46 11.07
C SER A 48 0.63 8.50 10.53
N GLY A 49 0.93 7.80 9.43
CA GLY A 49 0.01 6.88 8.77
C GLY A 49 -1.17 7.53 8.02
N MET A 50 -1.31 8.87 8.04
CA MET A 50 -2.42 9.57 7.36
C MET A 50 -2.35 9.46 5.84
N VAL A 51 -1.14 9.29 5.29
CA VAL A 51 -0.90 9.14 3.84
C VAL A 51 -1.31 7.78 3.29
N VAL A 52 -1.65 6.82 4.16
CA VAL A 52 -2.05 5.48 3.76
C VAL A 52 -3.55 5.49 3.44
N LYS A 53 -3.90 5.27 2.18
CA LYS A 53 -5.29 5.16 1.69
C LYS A 53 -5.90 3.81 2.09
N SER A 54 -7.21 3.76 2.26
CA SER A 54 -7.97 2.53 2.44
C SER A 54 -7.89 1.62 1.22
N ASN A 55 -8.27 0.35 1.37
CA ASN A 55 -8.32 -0.56 0.23
C ASN A 55 -9.38 -0.12 -0.80
N GLU A 56 -10.47 0.50 -0.36
CA GLU A 56 -11.51 1.06 -1.24
C GLU A 56 -10.99 2.25 -2.05
N GLU A 57 -10.29 3.19 -1.39
CA GLU A 57 -9.67 4.33 -2.07
C GLU A 57 -8.66 3.89 -3.13
N ILE A 58 -7.80 2.90 -2.84
CA ILE A 58 -6.88 2.39 -3.85
C ILE A 58 -7.65 1.74 -4.99
N LYS A 59 -8.66 0.90 -4.72
CA LYS A 59 -9.48 0.28 -5.77
C LYS A 59 -10.11 1.27 -6.73
N ALA A 60 -10.44 2.48 -6.27
CA ALA A 60 -10.99 3.53 -7.13
C ALA A 60 -9.93 4.19 -8.04
N GLU A 61 -8.63 4.00 -7.74
CA GLU A 61 -7.50 4.60 -8.46
C GLU A 61 -6.79 3.65 -9.44
N ILE A 62 -7.09 2.34 -9.40
CA ILE A 62 -6.49 1.30 -10.27
C ILE A 62 -7.45 0.75 -11.31
#